data_AF-A0ABD5TLM5-F1
#
_entry.id   AF-A0ABD5TLM5-F1
#
_cell.length_a   1.000
_cell.length_b   1.000
_cell.length_c   1.000
_cell.angle_alpha   90.00
_cell.angle_beta   90.00
_cell.angle_gamma   90.00
#
_symmetry.space_group_name_H-M   'P 1'
#
loop_
_entity.id
_entity.type
_entity.pdbx_description
1 polymer ?
#
loop_
_entity_poly.entity_id
_entity_poly.type
_entity_poly.pdbx_seq_one_letter_code
_entity_poly.pdbx_strand_id
1 'polypeptide(L)' 'MRLKEHTVSYGRKVQLEQFEPIDVHESVTVELEEGDDLEEVSAELDAIVRENVEQRVLKRVLSKKMEDSEDDN' A
#
# COMPACT_ATOMS: atom_id res chain seq x y z
N MET A 1 -3.37 24.21 20.69
CA MET A 1 -2.85 23.08 19.92
C MET A 1 -3.32 21.77 20.52
N ARG A 2 -4.47 21.28 20.03
CA ARG A 2 -4.87 19.88 20.15
C ARG A 2 -4.47 19.21 18.83
N LEU A 3 -3.33 18.54 18.81
CA LEU A 3 -2.93 17.68 17.70
C LEU A 3 -3.97 16.57 17.57
N LYS A 4 -4.48 16.35 16.36
CA LYS A 4 -5.34 15.20 16.05
C LYS A 4 -4.54 14.23 15.20
N GLU A 5 -4.44 12.99 15.65
CA GLU A 5 -3.87 11.90 14.86
C GLU A 5 -4.90 11.45 13.83
N HIS A 6 -4.47 11.29 12.58
CA HIS A 6 -5.27 10.72 11.52
C HIS A 6 -4.51 9.57 10.85
N THR A 7 -5.19 8.43 10.69
CA THR A 7 -4.61 7.21 10.12
C THR A 7 -5.40 6.79 8.89
N VAL A 8 -4.69 6.64 7.78
CA VAL A 8 -5.20 6.08 6.53
C VAL A 8 -4.54 4.72 6.30
N SER A 9 -5.34 3.72 5.93
CA SER A 9 -4.87 2.36 5.69
C SER A 9 -5.49 1.78 4.44
N TYR A 10 -4.67 1.11 3.63
CA TYR A 10 -5.14 0.40 2.45
C TYR A 10 -4.48 -0.98 2.37
N GLY A 11 -5.26 -1.96 1.96
CA GLY A 11 -4.83 -3.34 1.82
C GLY A 11 -5.30 -3.92 0.50
N ARG A 12 -4.44 -4.69 -0.16
CA ARG A 12 -4.78 -5.40 -1.38
C ARG A 12 -4.29 -6.84 -1.32
N LYS A 13 -5.21 -7.74 -1.65
CA LYS A 13 -4.95 -9.16 -1.80
C LYS A 13 -4.96 -9.54 -3.29
N VAL A 14 -3.94 -10.27 -3.73
CA VAL A 14 -3.80 -10.75 -5.10
C VAL A 14 -3.42 -12.23 -5.09
N GLN A 15 -4.00 -13.02 -5.99
CA GLN A 15 -3.61 -14.42 -6.18
C GLN A 15 -2.49 -14.45 -7.23
N LEU A 16 -1.29 -14.96 -6.87
CA LEU A 16 -0.20 -15.11 -7.84
C LEU A 16 -0.31 -16.46 -8.56
N GLU A 17 -0.35 -17.55 -7.79
CA GLU A 17 -0.49 -18.92 -8.30
C GLU A 17 -1.50 -19.70 -7.47
N GLN A 18 -1.85 -20.92 -7.91
CA GLN A 18 -2.73 -21.78 -7.12
C GLN A 18 -2.09 -22.00 -5.73
N PHE A 19 -2.82 -21.62 -4.67
CA PHE A 19 -2.37 -21.70 -3.27
C PHE A 19 -1.30 -20.68 -2.82
N GLU A 20 -0.93 -19.70 -3.65
CA GLU A 20 -0.02 -18.61 -3.26
C GLU A 20 -0.71 -17.21 -3.33
N PRO A 21 -1.61 -16.88 -2.40
CA PRO A 21 -2.14 -15.53 -2.26
C PRO A 21 -1.11 -14.61 -1.61
N ILE A 22 -0.91 -13.42 -2.19
CA ILE A 22 -0.20 -12.34 -1.54
C ILE A 22 -1.18 -11.35 -0.93
N ASP A 23 -0.83 -10.87 0.25
CA ASP A 23 -1.61 -9.88 0.97
C ASP A 23 -0.68 -8.75 1.39
N VAL A 24 -0.97 -7.54 0.90
CA VAL A 24 -0.14 -6.35 1.12
C VAL A 24 -1.00 -5.31 1.80
N HIS A 25 -0.58 -4.90 2.99
CA HIS A 25 -1.22 -3.85 3.78
C HIS A 25 -0.23 -2.75 4.08
N GLU A 26 -0.70 -1.51 3.99
CA GLU A 26 0.06 -0.35 4.40
C GLU A 26 -0.85 0.65 5.13
N SER A 27 -0.27 1.34 6.11
CA SER A 27 -0.96 2.36 6.89
C SER A 27 -0.02 3.52 7.17
N VAL A 28 -0.52 4.73 7.05
CA VAL A 28 0.21 5.96 7.36
C VAL A 28 -0.58 6.72 8.41
N THR A 29 0.13 7.22 9.43
CA THR A 29 -0.43 8.07 10.47
C THR A 29 0.26 9.42 10.42
N VAL A 30 -0.53 10.49 10.46
CA VAL A 30 -0.06 11.87 10.49
C VAL A 30 -0.65 12.63 11.67
N GLU A 31 0.06 13.66 12.08
CA GLU A 31 -0.43 14.64 13.05
C GLU A 31 -1.00 15.85 12.29
N LEU A 32 -2.23 16.26 12.61
CA LEU A 32 -2.90 17.41 12.02
C LEU A 32 -2.85 18.62 12.97
N GLU A 33 -2.59 19.80 12.40
CA GLU A 33 -2.61 21.09 13.07
C GLU A 33 -4.00 21.75 13.01
N GLU A 34 -4.22 22.76 13.87
CA GLU A 34 -5.46 23.55 13.87
C GLU A 34 -5.52 24.44 12.61
N GLY A 35 -6.25 23.98 11.59
CA GLY A 35 -6.41 24.70 10.32
C GLY A 35 -6.29 23.80 9.09
N ASP A 36 -5.75 22.58 9.26
CA ASP A 36 -5.62 21.62 8.17
C ASP A 36 -6.98 21.13 7.68
N ASP A 37 -7.13 21.03 6.37
CA ASP A 37 -8.30 20.40 5.75
C ASP A 37 -8.13 18.88 5.78
N LEU A 38 -8.93 18.23 6.65
CA LEU A 38 -8.92 16.79 6.82
C LEU A 38 -9.25 16.05 5.52
N GLU A 39 -10.13 16.59 4.68
CA GLU A 39 -10.54 15.93 3.44
C GLU A 39 -9.41 15.96 2.41
N GLU A 40 -8.72 17.08 2.28
CA GLU A 40 -7.53 17.22 1.43
C GLU A 40 -6.41 16.29 1.88
N VAL A 41 -6.04 16.35 3.16
CA VAL A 41 -4.97 15.52 3.72
C VAL A 41 -5.31 14.03 3.62
N SER A 42 -6.57 13.65 3.89
CA SER A 42 -7.00 12.26 3.75
C SER A 42 -6.91 11.79 2.30
N ALA A 43 -7.27 12.61 1.32
CA ALA A 43 -7.20 12.25 -0.10
C ALA A 43 -5.75 12.06 -0.58
N GLU A 44 -4.83 12.93 -0.15
CA GLU A 44 -3.41 12.80 -0.45
C GLU A 44 -2.81 11.53 0.18
N LEU A 45 -3.13 11.27 1.44
CA LEU A 45 -2.68 10.06 2.14
C LEU A 45 -3.25 8.79 1.49
N ASP A 46 -4.51 8.80 1.07
CA ASP A 46 -5.12 7.67 0.36
C ASP A 46 -4.35 7.36 -0.93
N ALA A 47 -3.98 8.39 -1.71
CA ALA A 47 -3.21 8.22 -2.93
C ALA A 47 -1.82 7.61 -2.66
N ILE A 48 -1.11 8.12 -1.64
CA ILE A 48 0.21 7.63 -1.25
C ILE A 48 0.15 6.17 -0.80
N VAL A 49 -0.75 5.83 0.12
CA VAL A 49 -0.85 4.47 0.66
C VAL A 49 -1.25 3.49 -0.44
N ARG A 50 -2.15 3.89 -1.35
CA ARG A 50 -2.51 3.07 -2.52
C ARG A 50 -1.32 2.85 -3.44
N GLU A 51 -0.62 3.90 -3.83
CA GLU A 51 0.56 3.78 -4.71
C GLU A 51 1.60 2.83 -4.11
N ASN A 52 1.89 2.96 -2.82
CA ASN A 52 2.85 2.09 -2.15
C ASN A 52 2.43 0.62 -2.16
N VAL A 53 1.15 0.33 -1.86
CA VAL A 53 0.61 -1.03 -1.90
C VAL A 53 0.70 -1.59 -3.33
N GLU A 54 0.33 -0.80 -4.34
CA GLU A 54 0.39 -1.20 -5.74
C GLU A 54 1.83 -1.49 -6.21
N GLN A 55 2.79 -0.63 -5.84
CA GLN A 55 4.21 -0.84 -6.13
C GLN A 55 4.75 -2.12 -5.48
N ARG A 56 4.37 -2.40 -4.23
CA ARG A 56 4.75 -3.63 -3.52
C ARG A 56 4.15 -4.87 -4.15
N VAL A 57 2.87 -4.82 -4.54
CA VAL A 57 2.20 -5.89 -5.29
C VAL A 57 2.93 -6.14 -6.61
N LEU A 58 3.18 -5.10 -7.39
CA LEU A 58 3.88 -5.21 -8.68
C LEU A 58 5.29 -5.80 -8.52
N LYS A 59 6.06 -5.33 -7.54
CA LYS A 59 7.38 -5.88 -7.24
C LYS A 59 7.30 -7.37 -6.93
N ARG A 60 6.32 -7.80 -6.14
CA ARG A 60 6.16 -9.22 -5.79
C ARG A 60 5.76 -10.07 -6.99
N VAL A 61 4.88 -9.56 -7.85
CA VAL A 61 4.49 -10.20 -9.13
C VAL A 61 5.70 -10.33 -10.05
N LEU A 62 6.51 -9.28 -10.21
CA LEU A 62 7.69 -9.28 -11.08
C LEU A 62 8.78 -10.21 -10.58
N SER A 63 9.07 -10.20 -9.27
CA SER A 63 10.03 -11.13 -8.67
C SER A 63 9.64 -12.58 -8.92
N LYS A 64 8.37 -12.92 -8.67
CA LYS A 64 7.86 -14.29 -8.91
C LYS A 64 8.00 -14.70 -10.38
N LYS A 65 7.66 -13.80 -11.31
CA LYS A 65 7.80 -14.08 -12.75
C LYS A 65 9.26 -14.33 -13.18
N MET A 66 10.22 -13.65 -12.54
CA MET A 66 11.64 -13.88 -12.79
C MET A 66 12.09 -15.23 -12.22
N GLU A 67 11.69 -15.58 -10.99
CA GLU A 67 11.94 -16.89 -10.38
C GLU A 67 11.46 -18.04 -11.30
N ASP A 68 10.20 -17.98 -11.76
CA ASP A 68 9.64 -19.00 -12.66
C ASP A 68 10.36 -19.10 -14.02
N SER A 69 11.04 -18.02 -14.46
CA SER A 69 11.80 -18.01 -15.72
C SER A 69 13.21 -18.57 -15.57
N GLU A 70 13.76 -18.60 -14.35
CA GLU A 70 15.09 -19.15 -14.07
C GLU A 70 15.07 -20.67 -13.83
N ASP A 71 13.94 -21.24 -13.41
CA ASP A 71 13.75 -22.69 -13.22
C ASP A 71 13.58 -23.50 -14.53
N ASP A 72 13.35 -22.84 -15.67
CA ASP A 72 13.09 -23.48 -16.98
C ASP A 72 14.34 -23.61 -17.88
N ASN A 73 15.56 -23.45 -17.33
CA ASN A 73 16.84 -23.50 -18.05
C ASN A 73 17.90 -24.34 -17.31
#